data_AF-A0A6B3G0W9-F1
#
_entry.id   AF-A0A6B3G0W9-F1
#
_cell.length_a   1.000
_cell.length_b   1.000
_cell.length_c   1.000
_cell.angle_alpha   90.00
_cell.angle_beta   90.00
_cell.angle_gamma   90.00
#
_symmetry.space_group_name_H-M   'P 1'
#
loop_
_entity.id
_entity.type
_entity.pdbx_description
1 polymer ?
#
loop_
_entity_poly.entity_id
_entity_poly.type
_entity_poly.pdbx_seq_one_letter_code
_entity_poly.pdbx_strand_id
1 'polypeptide(L)'
;MTNGSTTPRNPWDELPIRDELRGQSPYGAPQLDVPVRLNTNENPYPLPEALVERIAERVREAARGLNRYPDRDAVELRTELARYLSRTAGHEVTAAHVWAANGSNEVLQQLLQTFGGPGRTAIGFEPSYSMHALISRGTG
;
A
#
# COMPACT_ATOMS: atom_id res chain seq x y z
N MET A 1 22.38 27.50 37.97
CA MET A 1 21.00 27.15 37.60
C MET A 1 21.06 26.43 36.26
N THR A 2 21.20 25.11 36.27
CA THR A 2 21.26 24.30 35.04
C THR A 2 19.84 24.13 34.51
N ASN A 3 19.53 24.80 33.41
CA ASN A 3 18.26 24.70 32.72
C ASN A 3 18.15 23.28 32.15
N GLY A 4 17.49 22.38 32.89
CA GLY A 4 17.19 21.03 32.44
C GLY A 4 16.23 21.13 31.26
N SER A 5 16.77 21.03 30.04
CA SER A 5 15.97 20.81 28.84
C SER A 5 15.31 19.44 28.98
N THR A 6 14.09 19.42 29.47
CA THR A 6 13.23 18.24 29.38
C THR A 6 12.79 18.14 27.93
N THR A 7 13.60 17.48 27.10
CA THR A 7 13.13 16.99 25.81
C THR A 7 11.86 16.18 26.09
N PRO A 8 10.72 16.51 25.45
CA PRO A 8 9.48 15.79 25.71
C PRO A 8 9.72 14.30 25.43
N ARG A 9 9.42 13.47 26.43
CA ARG A 9 9.62 12.02 26.37
C ARG A 9 8.74 11.46 25.27
N ASN A 10 9.31 10.69 24.35
CA ASN A 10 8.53 10.10 23.26
C ASN A 10 7.63 9.01 23.89
N PRO A 11 6.29 9.05 23.72
CA PRO A 11 5.39 8.09 24.37
C PRO A 11 5.69 6.63 24.01
N TRP A 12 6.39 6.38 22.90
CA TRP A 12 6.81 5.05 22.48
C TRP A 12 7.99 4.48 23.30
N ASP A 13 8.77 5.34 23.99
CA ASP A 13 9.95 4.91 24.73
C ASP A 13 9.61 4.03 25.94
N GLU A 14 8.42 4.20 26.51
CA GLU A 14 7.91 3.45 27.66
C GLU A 14 7.26 2.11 27.27
N LEU A 15 7.06 1.86 25.97
CA LEU A 15 6.52 0.61 25.46
C LEU A 15 7.63 -0.39 25.10
N PRO A 16 7.36 -1.71 25.20
CA PRO A 16 8.29 -2.75 24.78
C PRO A 16 8.30 -2.92 23.25
N ILE A 17 8.54 -1.83 22.51
CA ILE A 17 8.71 -1.87 21.05
C ILE A 17 10.05 -2.51 20.67
N ARG A 18 10.10 -3.15 19.49
CA ARG A 18 11.34 -3.70 18.91
C ARG A 18 12.39 -2.59 18.80
N ASP A 19 13.62 -2.88 19.20
CA ASP A 19 14.68 -1.86 19.28
C ASP A 19 14.97 -1.18 17.95
N GLU A 20 14.89 -1.91 16.84
CA GLU A 20 15.07 -1.39 15.48
C GLU A 20 14.01 -0.35 15.04
N LEU A 21 12.87 -0.28 15.74
CA LEU A 21 11.82 0.71 15.49
C LEU A 21 11.97 1.97 16.35
N ARG A 22 12.85 1.97 17.35
CA ARG A 22 13.09 3.16 18.20
C ARG A 22 13.71 4.28 17.36
N GLY A 23 13.26 5.51 17.60
CA GLY A 23 13.74 6.71 16.88
C GLY A 23 13.30 6.81 15.40
N GLN A 24 12.51 5.86 14.89
CA GLN A 24 11.91 5.97 13.57
C GLN A 24 10.68 6.87 13.59
N SER A 25 10.38 7.47 12.44
CA SER A 25 9.15 8.26 12.24
C SER A 25 8.19 7.53 11.30
N PRO A 26 6.87 7.64 11.51
CA PRO A 26 5.89 7.13 10.56
C PRO A 26 6.09 7.70 9.15
N TYR A 27 5.93 6.86 8.14
CA TYR A 27 5.92 7.30 6.75
C TYR A 27 4.59 7.98 6.43
N GLY A 28 4.65 9.10 5.72
CA GLY A 28 3.46 9.77 5.18
C GLY A 28 3.82 11.12 4.58
N ALA A 29 3.34 11.41 3.38
CA ALA A 29 3.41 12.75 2.85
C ALA A 29 2.51 13.69 3.70
N PRO A 30 2.93 14.93 3.99
CA PRO A 30 2.10 15.88 4.71
C PRO A 30 0.73 16.06 4.02
N GLN A 31 -0.35 15.94 4.79
CA GLN A 31 -1.70 16.28 4.32
C GLN A 31 -1.90 17.78 4.47
N LEU A 32 -1.54 18.52 3.42
CA LEU A 32 -1.67 19.97 3.40
C LEU A 32 -3.01 20.37 2.78
N ASP A 33 -3.74 21.25 3.47
CA ASP A 33 -4.88 21.94 2.88
C ASP A 33 -4.37 23.16 2.11
N VAL A 34 -4.07 22.93 0.83
CA VAL A 34 -3.53 23.94 -0.09
C VAL A 34 -4.32 23.94 -1.40
N PRO A 35 -4.45 25.10 -2.09
CA PRO A 35 -5.26 25.19 -3.31
C PRO A 35 -4.77 24.30 -4.46
N VAL A 36 -3.47 23.96 -4.49
CA VAL A 36 -2.86 23.17 -5.56
C VAL A 36 -2.02 22.05 -4.94
N ARG A 37 -2.46 20.80 -5.11
CA ARG A 37 -1.79 19.59 -4.60
C ARG A 37 -1.18 18.81 -5.76
N LEU A 38 0.16 18.72 -5.81
CA LEU A 38 0.93 18.07 -6.88
C LEU A 38 2.08 17.19 -6.33
N ASN A 39 1.89 16.58 -5.16
CA ASN A 39 2.96 15.89 -4.41
C ASN A 39 2.87 14.35 -4.36
N THR A 40 1.78 13.73 -4.82
CA THR A 40 1.52 12.27 -4.65
C THR A 40 1.29 11.48 -5.95
N ASN A 41 1.55 12.07 -7.13
CA ASN A 41 1.38 11.44 -8.45
C ASN A 41 -0.05 10.92 -8.75
N GLU A 42 -1.07 11.49 -8.10
CA GLU A 42 -2.47 11.19 -8.37
C GLU A 42 -2.89 11.66 -9.77
N ASN A 43 -3.89 10.98 -10.35
CA ASN A 43 -4.55 11.49 -11.54
C ASN A 43 -5.38 12.74 -11.17
N PRO A 44 -5.15 13.91 -11.79
CA PRO A 44 -5.82 15.16 -11.40
C PRO A 44 -7.30 15.21 -11.85
N TYR A 45 -7.72 14.31 -12.75
CA TYR A 45 -9.08 14.30 -13.26
C TYR A 45 -10.01 13.56 -12.28
N PRO A 46 -11.19 14.14 -11.95
CA PRO A 46 -12.19 13.43 -11.18
C PRO A 46 -12.70 12.20 -11.94
N LEU A 47 -13.24 11.23 -11.21
CA LEU A 47 -13.90 10.09 -11.83
C LEU A 47 -15.13 10.57 -12.62
N PRO A 48 -15.38 10.05 -13.83
CA PRO A 48 -16.61 10.35 -14.57
C PRO A 48 -17.85 9.92 -13.77
N GLU A 49 -18.93 10.70 -13.85
CA GLU A 49 -20.17 10.44 -13.08
C GLU A 49 -20.72 9.02 -13.27
N ALA A 50 -20.72 8.51 -14.51
CA ALA A 50 -21.16 7.16 -14.80
C ALA A 50 -20.34 6.07 -14.07
N LEU A 51 -19.06 6.32 -13.79
CA LEU A 51 -18.22 5.42 -13.01
C LEU A 51 -18.52 5.53 -11.51
N VAL A 52 -18.77 6.74 -11.00
CA VAL A 52 -19.17 6.97 -9.60
C VAL A 52 -20.47 6.22 -9.29
N GLU A 53 -21.49 6.39 -10.13
CA GLU A 53 -22.77 5.69 -10.00
C GLU A 53 -22.60 4.17 -10.08
N ARG A 54 -21.73 3.69 -10.97
CA ARG A 54 -21.44 2.26 -11.09
C ARG A 54 -20.79 1.71 -9.82
N ILE A 55 -19.85 2.44 -9.21
CA ILE A 55 -19.23 2.04 -7.94
C ILE A 55 -20.28 2.00 -6.84
N ALA A 56 -21.11 3.04 -6.71
CA ALA A 56 -22.18 3.10 -5.71
C ALA A 56 -23.16 1.92 -5.83
N GLU A 57 -23.54 1.55 -7.06
CA GLU A 57 -24.35 0.36 -7.31
C GLU A 57 -23.66 -0.92 -6.82
N ARG A 58 -22.42 -1.17 -7.23
CA ARG A 58 -21.69 -2.40 -6.85
C ARG A 58 -21.45 -2.50 -5.35
N VAL A 59 -21.17 -1.38 -4.67
CA VAL A 59 -21.03 -1.35 -3.21
C VAL A 59 -22.37 -1.69 -2.54
N ARG A 60 -23.49 -1.16 -3.03
CA ARG A 60 -24.82 -1.49 -2.51
C ARG A 60 -25.17 -2.96 -2.69
N GLU A 61 -24.80 -3.55 -3.83
CA GLU A 61 -24.96 -4.98 -4.09
C GLU A 61 -24.14 -5.81 -3.10
N ALA A 62 -22.86 -5.50 -2.94
CA ALA A 62 -21.96 -6.20 -2.01
C ALA A 62 -22.40 -6.03 -0.54
N ALA A 63 -22.96 -4.86 -0.19
CA ALA A 63 -23.42 -4.55 1.16
C ALA A 63 -24.45 -5.56 1.70
N ARG A 64 -25.25 -6.16 0.82
CA ARG A 64 -26.27 -7.16 1.18
C ARG A 64 -25.66 -8.44 1.79
N GLY A 65 -24.38 -8.71 1.56
CA GLY A 65 -23.67 -9.91 2.03
C GLY A 65 -22.53 -9.65 3.02
N LEU A 66 -22.36 -8.42 3.54
CA LEU A 66 -21.21 -8.04 4.37
C LEU A 66 -21.07 -8.81 5.69
N ASN A 67 -22.11 -9.53 6.11
CA ASN A 67 -22.05 -10.43 7.26
C ASN A 67 -21.30 -11.75 6.95
N ARG A 68 -20.75 -11.91 5.75
CA ARG A 68 -19.96 -13.06 5.30
C ARG A 68 -18.58 -12.60 4.82
N TYR A 69 -17.61 -13.51 4.91
CA TYR A 69 -16.31 -13.29 4.29
C TYR A 69 -16.45 -13.16 2.76
N PRO A 70 -15.64 -12.31 2.11
CA PRO A 70 -15.61 -12.21 0.65
C PRO A 70 -14.99 -13.46 0.02
N ASP A 71 -14.98 -13.51 -1.32
CA ASP A 71 -14.14 -14.45 -2.05
C ASP A 71 -12.67 -14.23 -1.68
N ARG A 72 -12.10 -15.20 -0.98
CA ARG A 72 -10.72 -15.16 -0.47
C ARG A 72 -9.71 -14.95 -1.59
N ASP A 73 -9.97 -15.53 -2.76
CA ASP A 73 -9.00 -15.60 -3.85
C ASP A 73 -9.24 -14.51 -4.91
N ALA A 74 -10.23 -13.64 -4.70
CA ALA A 74 -10.61 -12.51 -5.55
C ALA A 74 -10.66 -12.87 -7.05
N VAL A 75 -11.28 -14.00 -7.40
CA VAL A 75 -11.19 -14.63 -8.71
C VAL A 75 -11.76 -13.73 -9.81
N GLU A 76 -12.91 -13.09 -9.57
CA GLU A 76 -13.51 -12.16 -10.53
C GLU A 76 -12.59 -10.96 -10.80
N LEU A 77 -12.07 -10.32 -9.75
CA LEU A 77 -11.15 -9.19 -9.87
C LEU A 77 -9.90 -9.58 -10.67
N ARG A 78 -9.27 -10.70 -10.33
CA ARG A 78 -8.05 -11.17 -11.02
C ARG A 78 -8.33 -11.52 -12.48
N THR A 79 -9.51 -12.05 -12.78
CA THR A 79 -9.94 -12.35 -14.15
C THR A 79 -10.09 -11.07 -14.98
N GLU A 80 -10.74 -10.05 -14.43
CA GLU A 80 -10.92 -8.78 -15.13
C GLU A 80 -9.61 -7.99 -15.28
N LEU A 81 -8.73 -8.03 -14.26
CA LEU A 81 -7.38 -7.48 -14.34
C LEU A 81 -6.55 -8.19 -15.43
N ALA A 82 -6.60 -9.51 -15.48
CA ALA A 82 -5.91 -10.30 -16.52
C ALA A 82 -6.43 -9.94 -17.93
N ARG A 83 -7.74 -9.76 -18.08
CA ARG A 83 -8.33 -9.29 -19.35
C ARG A 83 -7.87 -7.88 -19.71
N TYR A 84 -7.79 -6.97 -18.74
CA TYR A 84 -7.25 -5.62 -18.95
C TYR A 84 -5.80 -5.67 -19.42
N LEU A 85 -4.94 -6.41 -18.71
CA LEU A 85 -3.53 -6.57 -19.04
C LEU A 85 -3.34 -7.23 -20.40
N SER A 86 -4.14 -8.23 -20.75
CA SER A 86 -4.07 -8.86 -22.08
C SER A 86 -4.30 -7.86 -23.22
N ARG A 87 -5.21 -6.89 -23.02
CA ARG A 87 -5.48 -5.84 -24.00
C ARG A 87 -4.36 -4.81 -24.10
N THR A 88 -3.66 -4.54 -23.00
CA THR A 88 -2.67 -3.43 -22.93
C THR A 88 -1.23 -3.89 -23.10
N ALA A 89 -0.90 -5.14 -22.77
CA ALA A 89 0.45 -5.69 -22.79
C ALA A 89 0.85 -6.37 -24.11
N GLY A 90 -0.10 -6.57 -25.03
CA GLY A 90 0.16 -7.16 -26.35
C GLY A 90 0.41 -8.68 -26.34
N HIS A 91 0.13 -9.37 -25.24
CA HIS A 91 0.17 -10.84 -25.11
C HIS A 91 -0.88 -11.32 -24.11
N GLU A 92 -1.21 -12.61 -24.14
CA GLU A 92 -2.23 -13.19 -23.26
C GLU A 92 -1.76 -13.22 -21.80
N VAL A 93 -2.62 -12.74 -20.90
CA VAL A 93 -2.48 -12.83 -19.45
C VAL A 93 -3.75 -13.47 -18.90
N THR A 94 -3.60 -14.54 -18.13
CA THR A 94 -4.72 -15.25 -17.48
C THR A 94 -4.78 -14.94 -15.99
N ALA A 95 -5.90 -15.24 -15.33
CA ALA A 95 -6.05 -15.04 -13.88
C ALA A 95 -5.00 -15.80 -13.03
N ALA A 96 -4.41 -16.87 -13.58
CA ALA A 96 -3.32 -17.61 -12.94
C ALA A 96 -2.02 -16.78 -12.84
N HIS A 97 -1.85 -15.77 -13.69
CA HIS A 97 -0.69 -14.87 -13.69
C HIS A 97 -0.90 -13.62 -12.83
N VAL A 98 -2.11 -13.41 -12.30
CA VAL A 98 -2.48 -12.17 -11.59
C VAL A 98 -2.73 -12.45 -10.13
N TRP A 99 -2.13 -11.63 -9.27
CA TRP A 99 -2.37 -11.57 -7.84
C TRP A 99 -2.78 -10.15 -7.46
N ALA A 100 -3.75 -10.00 -6.57
CA ALA A 100 -4.29 -8.71 -6.13
C ALA A 100 -4.15 -8.57 -4.62
N ALA A 101 -3.86 -7.35 -4.18
CA ALA A 101 -3.73 -6.96 -2.78
C ALA A 101 -4.17 -5.50 -2.59
N ASN A 102 -4.16 -4.99 -1.35
CA ASN A 102 -4.54 -3.63 -1.00
C ASN A 102 -3.43 -2.63 -1.39
N GLY A 103 -3.33 -2.35 -2.68
CA GLY A 103 -2.30 -1.50 -3.26
C GLY A 103 -0.95 -2.21 -3.43
N SER A 104 -0.04 -1.57 -4.18
CA SER A 104 1.28 -2.13 -4.49
C SER A 104 2.15 -2.35 -3.24
N ASN A 105 1.94 -1.57 -2.17
CA ASN A 105 2.67 -1.75 -0.91
C ASN A 105 2.44 -3.14 -0.32
N GLU A 106 1.20 -3.65 -0.32
CA GLU A 106 0.91 -4.99 0.18
C GLU A 106 1.44 -6.08 -0.75
N VAL A 107 1.40 -5.86 -2.08
CA VAL A 107 2.04 -6.77 -3.05
C VAL A 107 3.54 -6.90 -2.78
N LEU A 108 4.24 -5.77 -2.61
CA LEU A 108 5.68 -5.76 -2.32
C LEU A 108 5.98 -6.41 -0.96
N GLN A 109 5.14 -6.18 0.06
CA GLN A 109 5.28 -6.83 1.35
C GLN A 109 5.17 -8.35 1.23
N GLN A 110 4.15 -8.86 0.53
CA GLN A 110 3.93 -10.30 0.33
C GLN A 110 5.09 -10.94 -0.45
N LEU A 111 5.61 -10.25 -1.48
CA LEU A 111 6.79 -10.69 -2.22
C LEU A 111 8.03 -10.81 -1.31
N LEU A 112 8.28 -9.79 -0.46
CA LEU A 112 9.43 -9.79 0.43
C LEU A 112 9.27 -10.77 1.61
N GLN A 113 8.05 -11.00 2.10
CA GLN A 113 7.78 -12.07 3.08
C GLN A 113 8.01 -13.46 2.48
N THR A 114 7.76 -13.64 1.18
CA THR A 114 7.90 -14.94 0.50
C THR A 114 9.35 -15.21 0.06
N PHE A 115 10.03 -14.19 -0.46
CA PHE A 115 11.33 -14.35 -1.13
C PHE A 115 12.49 -13.60 -0.46
N GLY A 116 12.19 -12.61 0.38
CA GLY A 116 13.17 -11.84 1.15
C GLY A 116 13.17 -12.25 2.64
N GLY A 117 13.15 -11.25 3.53
CA GLY A 117 13.08 -11.43 4.98
C GLY A 117 14.40 -11.84 5.65
N PRO A 118 14.35 -12.28 6.91
CA PRO A 118 15.52 -12.45 7.77
C PRO A 118 16.63 -13.29 7.13
N GLY A 119 17.84 -12.72 7.09
CA GLY A 119 19.01 -13.38 6.52
C GLY A 119 19.09 -13.32 4.99
N ARG A 120 18.19 -12.58 4.33
CA ARG A 120 18.26 -12.27 2.89
C ARG A 120 18.42 -10.77 2.66
N THR A 121 18.74 -10.41 1.41
CA THR A 121 19.00 -9.03 1.02
C THR A 121 18.25 -8.68 -0.26
N ALA A 122 17.65 -7.50 -0.31
CA ALA A 122 17.16 -6.87 -1.54
C ALA A 122 18.08 -5.71 -1.92
N ILE A 123 18.27 -5.49 -3.23
CA ILE A 123 19.08 -4.38 -3.76
C ILE A 123 18.19 -3.37 -4.49
N GLY A 124 18.41 -2.09 -4.24
CA GLY A 124 17.79 -0.98 -4.96
C GLY A 124 18.86 -0.05 -5.54
N PHE A 125 18.61 0.50 -6.73
CA PHE A 125 19.46 1.52 -7.34
C PHE A 125 18.85 2.90 -7.08
N GLU A 126 19.54 3.74 -6.32
CA GLU A 126 19.00 5.02 -5.86
C GLU A 126 19.44 6.21 -6.74
N PRO A 127 18.61 7.27 -6.87
CA PRO A 127 17.31 7.48 -6.22
C PRO A 127 16.15 6.68 -6.87
N SER A 128 15.28 6.11 -6.05
CA SER A 128 14.13 5.30 -6.50
C SER A 128 12.93 5.47 -5.56
N TYR A 129 11.94 4.60 -5.66
CA TYR A 129 10.75 4.62 -4.83
C TYR A 129 11.09 4.31 -3.35
N SER A 130 10.83 5.27 -2.47
CA SER A 130 11.15 5.23 -1.04
C SER A 130 10.57 4.01 -0.30
N MET A 131 9.41 3.53 -0.73
CA MET A 131 8.76 2.37 -0.10
C MET A 131 9.54 1.07 -0.27
N HIS A 132 10.41 0.94 -1.27
CA HIS A 132 11.23 -0.28 -1.44
C HIS A 132 12.09 -0.56 -0.20
N ALA A 133 12.80 0.45 0.30
CA ALA A 133 13.64 0.32 1.49
C ALA A 133 12.80 0.13 2.77
N LEU A 134 11.68 0.85 2.89
CA LEU A 134 10.80 0.79 4.06
C LEU A 134 10.14 -0.58 4.22
N ILE A 135 9.62 -1.15 3.13
CA ILE A 135 8.97 -2.46 3.13
C ILE A 135 10.03 -3.57 3.32
N SER A 136 11.21 -3.44 2.72
CA SER A 136 12.32 -4.38 2.95
C SER A 136 12.66 -4.47 4.44
N ARG A 137 12.97 -3.34 5.09
CA ARG A 137 13.22 -3.30 6.54
C ARG A 137 12.06 -3.86 7.37
N GLY A 138 10.81 -3.57 6.97
CA GLY A 138 9.63 -4.04 7.68
C GLY A 138 9.37 -5.55 7.57
N THR A 139 10.01 -6.23 6.63
CA THR A 139 9.85 -7.67 6.39
C THR A 139 11.01 -8.52 6.89
N GLY A 140 12.08 -7.89 7.41
CA GLY A 140 13.24 -8.54 8.02
C GLY A 140 14.50 -8.37 7.18
#